data_AF-A0A4Q4CUE3-F1
#
_entry.id   AF-A0A4Q4CUE3-F1
#
_cell.length_a   1.000
_cell.length_b   1.000
_cell.length_c   1.000
_cell.angle_alpha   90.00
_cell.angle_beta   90.00
_cell.angle_gamma   90.00
#
_symmetry.space_group_name_H-M   'P 1'
#
loop_
_entity.id
_entity.type
_entity.pdbx_description
1 polymer ?
#
loop_
_entity_poly.entity_id
_entity_poly.type
_entity_poly.pdbx_seq_one_letter_code
_entity_poly.pdbx_strand_id
1 'polypeptide(L)'
;STTVARIQATLPSSDVSPAIVVLTADSGTLSSQDEKAVDRLAEGLQRFSVSDRALTPVFSQDRTTGLVAVPLEAATGSSDVDDIRSAVRDASIDGLSAKVTGGPAFQSDIEDVFAGADVRLLVSTALVVALLLLITYRSPWLWLVPLVVVALGDRVAALAVATATQVFGYSVDGSTTGITSVLVFGAGTNYALLLIARYREELRRHEDRFVAMRAAWRQAAPAILASSGTVALALLTLSFADTPSNRALGWSAAIGIVVAVLFGLVALPAAMLLFGRGLFWPFVPRAGQDDPSRTGIWAKVGRTVVGRPKSFAAGALALLALLAVGASGLQVGLTQNERFRETPESVYGQEALAKAFPAGFAEPTVVLAEPDEAKAVAARIKDVEGVSSVTTGPASDSWAELDLVLDSDRGSDRAAATIERL
;
A
#
# COMPACT_ATOMS: atom_id res chain seq x y z
N SER A 1 -3.10 20.00 4.61
CA SER A 1 -4.45 20.38 5.08
C SER A 1 -5.49 19.74 4.17
N THR A 2 -6.53 19.11 4.71
CA THR A 2 -7.62 18.50 3.92
C THR A 2 -8.48 19.53 3.20
N THR A 3 -8.61 20.75 3.74
CA THR A 3 -9.33 21.85 3.10
C THR A 3 -8.60 22.34 1.84
N VAL A 4 -7.28 22.51 1.91
CA VAL A 4 -6.45 22.92 0.75
C VAL A 4 -6.56 21.89 -0.37
N ALA A 5 -6.41 20.60 -0.05
CA ALA A 5 -6.56 19.52 -1.04
C ALA A 5 -7.93 19.51 -1.72
N ARG A 6 -9.01 19.84 -0.98
CA ARG A 6 -10.36 19.93 -1.54
C ARG A 6 -10.53 21.12 -2.48
N ILE A 7 -9.92 22.27 -2.16
CA ILE A 7 -9.97 23.46 -3.03
C ILE A 7 -9.10 23.25 -4.26
N GLN A 8 -7.91 22.68 -4.10
CA GLN A 8 -7.06 22.30 -5.23
C GLN A 8 -7.78 21.36 -6.20
N ALA A 9 -8.61 20.43 -5.70
CA ALA A 9 -9.44 19.57 -6.54
C ALA A 9 -10.47 20.32 -7.42
N THR A 10 -10.75 21.59 -7.12
CA THR A 10 -11.63 22.46 -7.94
C THR A 10 -10.87 23.34 -8.94
N LEU A 11 -9.54 23.36 -8.88
CA LEU A 11 -8.72 24.11 -9.82
C LEU A 11 -8.53 23.31 -11.12
N PRO A 12 -8.36 23.98 -12.29
CA PRO A 12 -8.16 23.31 -13.58
C PRO A 12 -6.92 22.38 -13.66
N SER A 13 -6.01 22.48 -12.69
CA SER A 13 -4.76 21.71 -12.57
C SER A 13 -4.85 20.49 -11.64
N SER A 14 -5.99 20.25 -10.99
CA SER A 14 -6.16 19.14 -10.04
C SER A 14 -5.84 17.77 -10.64
N ASP A 15 -6.05 17.64 -11.94
CA ASP A 15 -5.87 16.40 -12.69
C ASP A 15 -4.49 16.30 -13.34
N VAL A 16 -3.50 17.13 -12.97
CA VAL A 16 -2.16 17.12 -13.56
C VAL A 16 -1.07 17.01 -12.50
N SER A 17 -0.23 15.98 -12.60
CA SER A 17 0.92 15.77 -11.73
C SER A 17 2.18 15.57 -12.59
N PRO A 18 3.26 16.36 -12.41
CA PRO A 18 4.43 16.25 -13.25
C PRO A 18 5.33 15.08 -12.84
N ALA A 19 5.70 14.24 -13.81
CA ALA A 19 6.91 13.44 -13.72
C ALA A 19 8.12 14.34 -13.97
N ILE A 20 9.18 14.17 -13.19
CA ILE A 20 10.36 15.04 -13.26
C ILE A 20 11.54 14.21 -13.74
N VAL A 21 12.13 14.59 -14.88
CA VAL A 21 13.38 13.99 -15.35
C VAL A 21 14.53 14.87 -14.89
N VAL A 22 15.40 14.29 -14.07
CA VAL A 22 16.59 14.93 -13.50
C VAL A 22 17.81 14.39 -14.22
N LEU A 23 18.64 15.28 -14.76
CA LEU A 23 19.89 14.96 -15.45
C LEU A 23 21.06 15.57 -14.69
N THR A 24 22.01 14.74 -14.27
CA THR A 24 23.19 15.19 -13.51
C THR A 24 24.46 14.93 -14.31
N ALA A 25 25.36 15.90 -14.38
CA ALA A 25 26.64 15.78 -15.07
C ALA A 25 27.65 14.92 -14.28
N ASP A 26 28.19 13.88 -14.90
CA ASP A 26 29.24 13.03 -14.29
C ASP A 26 30.55 13.80 -14.08
N SER A 27 30.82 14.77 -14.95
CA SER A 27 32.01 15.64 -14.92
C SER A 27 31.89 16.78 -13.90
N GLY A 28 30.73 16.94 -13.27
CA GLY A 28 30.45 17.97 -12.27
C GLY A 28 29.96 19.31 -12.81
N THR A 29 29.92 19.56 -14.13
CA THR A 29 29.26 20.73 -14.73
C THR A 29 28.72 20.39 -16.12
N LEU A 30 27.55 20.92 -16.45
CA LEU A 30 26.89 20.79 -17.75
C LEU A 30 27.58 21.69 -18.77
N SER A 31 28.00 21.11 -19.89
CA SER A 31 28.48 21.85 -21.05
C SER A 31 27.30 22.38 -21.87
N SER A 32 27.56 23.36 -22.75
CA SER A 32 26.54 23.82 -23.71
C SER A 32 26.09 22.75 -24.70
N GLN A 33 26.87 21.66 -24.86
CA GLN A 33 26.44 20.50 -25.65
C GLN A 33 25.45 19.64 -24.87
N ASP A 34 25.64 19.52 -23.56
CA ASP A 34 24.74 18.81 -22.65
C ASP A 34 23.41 19.54 -22.53
N GLU A 35 23.42 20.87 -22.37
CA GLU A 35 22.20 21.71 -22.35
C GLU A 35 21.35 21.47 -23.61
N LYS A 36 21.97 21.48 -24.80
CA LYS A 36 21.28 21.17 -26.07
C LYS A 36 20.82 19.72 -26.19
N ALA A 37 21.46 18.79 -25.49
CA ALA A 37 21.00 17.41 -25.44
C ALA A 37 19.76 17.29 -24.53
N VAL A 38 19.74 18.03 -23.42
CA VAL A 38 18.56 18.14 -22.54
C VAL A 38 17.39 18.79 -23.27
N ASP A 39 17.61 19.84 -24.05
CA ASP A 39 16.56 20.47 -24.88
C ASP A 39 15.93 19.45 -25.86
N ARG A 40 16.77 18.68 -26.57
CA ARG A 40 16.28 17.63 -27.49
C ARG A 40 15.54 16.51 -26.77
N LEU A 41 15.96 16.15 -25.57
CA LEU A 41 15.23 15.19 -24.73
C LEU A 41 13.87 15.76 -24.34
N ALA A 42 13.78 17.03 -23.94
CA ALA A 42 12.52 17.67 -23.59
C ALA A 42 11.53 17.71 -24.76
N GLU A 43 12.02 18.00 -25.98
CA GLU A 43 11.20 17.90 -27.20
C GLU A 43 10.68 16.47 -27.43
N GLY A 44 11.52 15.46 -27.22
CA GLY A 44 11.13 14.04 -27.34
C GLY A 44 10.12 13.60 -26.29
N LEU A 45 10.18 14.16 -25.08
CA LEU A 45 9.28 13.87 -23.97
C LEU A 45 7.92 14.59 -24.09
N GLN A 46 7.82 15.62 -24.93
CA GLN A 46 6.56 16.36 -25.17
C GLN A 46 5.39 15.43 -25.53
N ARG A 47 5.65 14.31 -26.21
CA ARG A 47 4.64 13.33 -26.60
C ARG A 47 3.92 12.67 -25.42
N PHE A 48 4.52 12.68 -24.23
CA PHE A 48 3.95 12.15 -23.00
C PHE A 48 3.25 13.23 -22.17
N SER A 49 3.49 14.51 -22.48
CA SER A 49 2.91 15.63 -21.74
C SER A 49 1.43 15.80 -22.08
N VAL A 50 0.60 15.97 -21.06
CA VAL A 50 -0.81 16.38 -21.23
C VAL A 50 -0.96 17.88 -21.46
N SER A 51 0.11 18.65 -21.30
CA SER A 51 0.15 20.08 -21.60
C SER A 51 0.64 20.35 -23.02
N ASP A 52 -0.06 21.24 -23.73
CA ASP A 52 0.34 21.79 -25.04
C ASP A 52 1.54 22.76 -24.95
N ARG A 53 1.97 23.13 -23.75
CA ARG A 53 3.15 23.99 -23.55
C ARG A 53 4.41 23.20 -23.81
N ALA A 54 5.35 23.83 -24.53
CA ALA A 54 6.67 23.28 -24.76
C ALA A 54 7.40 23.02 -23.43
N LEU A 55 7.90 21.80 -23.25
CA LEU A 55 8.72 21.45 -22.10
C LEU A 55 10.03 22.22 -22.15
N THR A 56 10.22 23.14 -21.21
CA THR A 56 11.44 23.96 -21.11
C THR A 56 12.32 23.39 -20.01
N PRO A 57 13.55 22.95 -20.31
CA PRO A 57 14.49 22.54 -19.27
C PRO A 57 14.85 23.69 -18.34
N VAL A 58 15.01 23.37 -17.05
CA VAL A 58 15.52 24.28 -16.03
C VAL A 58 16.85 23.77 -15.53
N PHE A 59 17.85 24.64 -15.44
CA PHE A 59 19.19 24.29 -14.98
C PHE A 59 19.46 24.88 -13.60
N SER A 60 20.19 24.13 -12.78
CA SER A 60 20.63 24.58 -11.46
C SER A 60 21.59 25.77 -11.56
N GLN A 61 21.70 26.59 -10.49
CA GLN A 61 22.56 27.78 -10.51
C GLN A 61 24.04 27.46 -10.71
N ASP A 62 24.48 26.32 -10.17
CA ASP A 62 25.82 25.77 -10.30
C ASP A 62 26.03 25.02 -11.62
N ARG A 63 25.00 24.93 -12.47
CA ARG A 63 24.98 24.21 -13.76
C ARG A 63 25.44 22.77 -13.65
N THR A 64 25.16 22.10 -12.55
CA THR A 64 25.49 20.67 -12.37
C THR A 64 24.34 19.75 -12.76
N THR A 65 23.12 20.27 -12.72
CA THR A 65 21.89 19.49 -12.89
C THR A 65 20.88 20.21 -13.78
N GLY A 66 20.29 19.47 -14.71
CA GLY A 66 19.16 19.87 -15.54
C GLY A 66 17.89 19.16 -15.10
N LEU A 67 16.75 19.82 -15.26
CA LEU A 67 15.45 19.31 -14.90
C LEU A 67 14.46 19.54 -16.04
N VAL A 68 13.69 18.51 -16.38
CA VAL A 68 12.56 18.60 -17.31
C VAL A 68 11.32 18.08 -16.61
N ALA A 69 10.33 18.95 -16.39
CA ALA A 69 9.04 18.56 -15.86
C ALA A 69 8.13 18.13 -17.02
N VAL A 70 7.58 16.92 -16.95
CA VAL A 70 6.63 16.35 -17.90
C VAL A 70 5.27 16.27 -17.21
N PRO A 71 4.34 17.21 -17.46
CA PRO A 71 3.01 17.17 -16.87
C PRO A 71 2.26 15.92 -17.34
N LEU A 72 1.83 15.07 -16.41
CA LEU A 72 1.01 13.89 -16.68
C LEU A 72 -0.37 14.05 -16.07
N GLU A 73 -1.36 13.35 -16.60
CA GLU A 73 -2.68 13.26 -15.95
C GLU A 73 -2.53 12.57 -14.58
N ALA A 74 -3.12 13.10 -13.51
CA ALA A 74 -2.96 12.58 -12.15
C ALA A 74 -3.50 11.14 -11.98
N ALA A 75 -4.34 10.68 -12.91
CA ALA A 75 -4.87 9.33 -12.97
C ALA A 75 -4.07 8.39 -13.91
N THR A 76 -2.94 8.84 -14.46
CA THR A 76 -2.09 7.99 -15.32
C THR A 76 -1.51 6.83 -14.52
N GLY A 77 -1.53 5.64 -15.12
CA GLY A 77 -0.95 4.44 -14.53
C GLY A 77 0.56 4.41 -14.69
N SER A 78 1.22 3.45 -14.02
CA SER A 78 2.67 3.20 -14.10
C SER A 78 3.24 3.12 -15.53
N SER A 79 2.41 2.75 -16.53
CA SER A 79 2.82 2.64 -17.93
C SER A 79 3.47 3.90 -18.49
N ASP A 80 2.94 5.08 -18.16
CA ASP A 80 3.38 6.33 -18.78
C ASP A 80 4.73 6.77 -18.21
N VAL A 81 4.94 6.51 -16.91
CA VAL A 81 6.24 6.71 -16.26
C VAL A 81 7.27 5.72 -16.81
N ASP A 82 6.90 4.47 -17.03
CA ASP A 82 7.80 3.45 -17.59
C ASP A 82 8.20 3.76 -19.03
N ASP A 83 7.29 4.32 -19.82
CA ASP A 83 7.56 4.79 -21.17
C ASP A 83 8.49 6.01 -21.17
N ILE A 84 8.30 6.96 -20.24
CA ILE A 84 9.23 8.07 -20.04
C ILE A 84 10.60 7.55 -19.63
N ARG A 85 10.68 6.64 -18.66
CA ARG A 85 11.94 6.02 -18.22
C ARG A 85 12.63 5.32 -19.39
N SER A 86 11.88 4.62 -20.23
CA SER A 86 12.41 3.95 -21.42
C SER A 86 12.94 4.96 -22.44
N ALA A 87 12.18 6.03 -22.72
CA ALA A 87 12.63 7.10 -23.62
C ALA A 87 13.90 7.81 -23.11
N VAL A 88 13.98 8.06 -21.80
CA VAL A 88 15.15 8.66 -21.15
C VAL A 88 16.37 7.72 -21.24
N ARG A 89 16.18 6.42 -21.01
CA ARG A 89 17.24 5.41 -21.17
C ARG A 89 17.70 5.29 -22.63
N ASP A 90 16.79 5.27 -23.58
CA ASP A 90 17.09 5.15 -25.01
C ASP A 90 17.81 6.38 -25.57
N ALA A 91 17.53 7.56 -25.02
CA ALA A 91 18.23 8.79 -25.38
C ALA A 91 19.72 8.76 -24.96
N SER A 92 20.06 7.99 -23.91
CA SER A 92 21.42 7.73 -23.39
C SER A 92 22.41 8.85 -23.70
N ILE A 93 22.33 9.97 -22.97
CA ILE A 93 23.20 11.12 -23.21
C ILE A 93 24.55 10.85 -22.54
N ASP A 94 25.61 10.72 -23.35
CA ASP A 94 26.96 10.47 -22.87
C ASP A 94 27.39 11.49 -21.81
N GLY A 95 27.85 11.01 -20.64
CA GLY A 95 28.33 11.84 -19.54
C GLY A 95 27.24 12.45 -18.65
N LEU A 96 25.97 12.10 -18.88
CA LEU A 96 24.85 12.47 -18.02
C LEU A 96 24.19 11.23 -17.41
N SER A 97 23.95 11.29 -16.09
CA SER A 97 23.05 10.36 -15.41
C SER A 97 21.65 10.94 -15.41
N ALA A 98 20.69 10.27 -16.06
CA ALA A 98 19.29 10.67 -16.09
C ALA A 98 18.45 9.77 -15.19
N LYS A 99 17.57 10.37 -14.38
CA LYS A 99 16.66 9.70 -13.44
C LYS A 99 15.27 10.31 -13.50
N VAL A 100 14.24 9.49 -13.41
CA VAL A 100 12.84 9.94 -13.38
C VAL A 100 12.30 9.89 -11.95
N THR A 101 11.81 11.03 -11.46
CA THR A 101 11.24 11.25 -10.13
C THR A 101 9.92 12.05 -10.22
N GLY A 102 9.44 12.62 -9.12
CA GLY A 102 8.15 13.29 -9.01
C GLY A 102 7.03 12.34 -8.57
N GLY A 103 5.87 12.92 -8.25
CA GLY A 103 4.71 12.20 -7.70
C GLY A 103 4.33 10.93 -8.48
N PRO A 104 4.15 11.01 -9.82
CA PRO A 104 3.82 9.85 -10.65
C PRO A 104 4.91 8.76 -10.60
N ALA A 105 6.19 9.14 -10.61
CA ALA A 105 7.28 8.17 -10.59
C ALA A 105 7.41 7.45 -9.24
N PHE A 106 7.17 8.16 -8.15
CA PHE A 106 7.08 7.55 -6.82
C PHE A 106 5.89 6.60 -6.73
N GLN A 107 4.73 6.99 -7.25
CA GLN A 107 3.54 6.14 -7.28
C GLN A 107 3.79 4.88 -8.12
N SER A 108 4.44 5.02 -9.28
CA SER A 108 4.87 3.90 -10.13
C SER A 108 5.83 2.96 -9.38
N ASP A 109 6.82 3.48 -8.65
CA ASP A 109 7.75 2.65 -7.89
C ASP A 109 7.06 1.91 -6.73
N ILE A 110 6.09 2.54 -6.07
CA ILE A 110 5.25 1.87 -5.07
C ILE A 110 4.45 0.75 -5.75
N GLU A 111 3.81 1.04 -6.87
CA GLU A 111 3.06 0.05 -7.66
C GLU A 111 3.92 -1.12 -8.11
N ASP A 112 5.13 -0.88 -8.59
CA ASP A 112 6.09 -1.92 -9.00
C ASP A 112 6.52 -2.80 -7.83
N VAL A 113 6.82 -2.18 -6.67
CA VAL A 113 7.11 -2.91 -5.44
C VAL A 113 5.94 -3.84 -5.10
N PHE A 114 4.70 -3.36 -5.20
CA PHE A 114 3.52 -4.19 -4.94
C PHE A 114 3.20 -5.19 -6.06
N ALA A 115 3.44 -4.87 -7.34
CA ALA A 115 3.16 -5.76 -8.48
C ALA A 115 4.08 -6.99 -8.46
N GLY A 116 5.37 -6.80 -8.16
CA GLY A 116 6.34 -7.88 -7.98
C GLY A 116 6.23 -8.57 -6.62
N ALA A 117 5.87 -7.83 -5.56
CA ALA A 117 5.68 -8.39 -4.24
C ALA A 117 4.39 -9.19 -4.13
N ASP A 118 3.30 -8.86 -4.82
CA ASP A 118 2.03 -9.57 -4.67
C ASP A 118 2.20 -11.05 -4.96
N VAL A 119 2.81 -11.41 -6.09
CA VAL A 119 3.05 -12.83 -6.41
C VAL A 119 4.05 -13.47 -5.44
N ARG A 120 5.15 -12.79 -5.10
CA ARG A 120 6.17 -13.34 -4.18
C ARG A 120 5.65 -13.49 -2.75
N LEU A 121 4.86 -12.54 -2.25
CA LEU A 121 4.20 -12.54 -0.96
C LEU A 121 3.10 -13.59 -0.92
N LEU A 122 2.27 -13.70 -1.96
CA LEU A 122 1.27 -14.78 -2.05
C LEU A 122 1.93 -16.15 -2.06
N VAL A 123 2.97 -16.35 -2.88
CA VAL A 123 3.69 -17.63 -2.97
C VAL A 123 4.40 -17.95 -1.66
N SER A 124 5.10 -16.99 -1.04
CA SER A 124 5.77 -17.21 0.25
C SER A 124 4.79 -17.48 1.38
N THR A 125 3.68 -16.72 1.45
CA THR A 125 2.62 -16.95 2.42
C THR A 125 1.96 -18.31 2.20
N ALA A 126 1.66 -18.67 0.94
CA ALA A 126 1.13 -19.97 0.58
C ALA A 126 2.09 -21.11 0.92
N LEU A 127 3.40 -20.92 0.74
CA LEU A 127 4.42 -21.90 1.12
C LEU A 127 4.49 -22.07 2.64
N VAL A 128 4.49 -20.99 3.40
CA VAL A 128 4.47 -21.03 4.88
C VAL A 128 3.20 -21.73 5.37
N VAL A 129 2.04 -21.37 4.83
CA VAL A 129 0.77 -22.05 5.15
C VAL A 129 0.82 -23.52 4.74
N ALA A 130 1.31 -23.85 3.55
CA ALA A 130 1.46 -25.23 3.08
C ALA A 130 2.36 -26.03 4.02
N LEU A 131 3.50 -25.47 4.45
CA LEU A 131 4.41 -26.08 5.41
C LEU A 131 3.75 -26.27 6.78
N LEU A 132 3.05 -25.25 7.30
CA LEU A 132 2.32 -25.36 8.56
C LEU A 132 1.22 -26.43 8.47
N LEU A 133 0.48 -26.50 7.36
CA LEU A 133 -0.53 -27.53 7.11
C LEU A 133 0.11 -28.92 7.00
N LEU A 134 1.23 -29.05 6.29
CA LEU A 134 1.98 -30.29 6.16
C LEU A 134 2.49 -30.78 7.52
N ILE A 135 3.04 -29.89 8.35
CA ILE A 135 3.51 -30.21 9.69
C ILE A 135 2.34 -30.56 10.63
N THR A 136 1.27 -29.76 10.61
CA THR A 136 0.13 -29.89 11.53
C THR A 136 -0.70 -31.14 11.22
N TYR A 137 -0.99 -31.38 9.94
CA TYR A 137 -1.89 -32.45 9.53
C TYR A 137 -1.15 -33.70 9.02
N ARG A 138 0.16 -33.61 8.76
CA ARG A 138 1.00 -34.71 8.25
C ARG A 138 0.42 -35.37 7.00
N SER A 139 -0.38 -34.63 6.23
CA SER A 139 -1.02 -35.10 5.01
C SER A 139 -0.46 -34.32 3.81
N PRO A 140 0.10 -35.02 2.80
CA PRO A 140 0.69 -34.38 1.63
C PRO A 140 -0.36 -33.80 0.66
N TRP A 141 -1.65 -34.11 0.84
CA TRP A 141 -2.72 -33.69 -0.07
C TRP A 141 -3.67 -32.68 0.55
N LEU A 142 -3.83 -32.71 1.88
CA LEU A 142 -4.80 -31.87 2.58
C LEU A 142 -4.57 -30.39 2.39
N TRP A 143 -3.33 -29.94 2.28
CA TRP A 143 -2.98 -28.52 2.18
C TRP A 143 -3.43 -27.89 0.84
N LEU A 144 -3.56 -28.68 -0.23
CA LEU A 144 -3.97 -28.19 -1.54
C LEU A 144 -5.41 -27.68 -1.55
N VAL A 145 -6.32 -28.39 -0.91
CA VAL A 145 -7.76 -28.06 -0.90
C VAL A 145 -8.05 -26.67 -0.31
N PRO A 146 -7.66 -26.34 0.94
CA PRO A 146 -7.90 -25.03 1.50
C PRO A 146 -7.15 -23.93 0.75
N LEU A 147 -5.93 -24.18 0.28
CA LEU A 147 -5.18 -23.17 -0.49
C LEU A 147 -5.85 -22.84 -1.83
N VAL A 148 -6.31 -23.83 -2.57
CA VAL A 148 -7.03 -23.60 -3.84
C VAL A 148 -8.33 -22.86 -3.57
N VAL A 149 -9.09 -23.26 -2.54
CA VAL A 149 -10.35 -22.57 -2.20
C VAL A 149 -10.10 -21.12 -1.81
N VAL A 150 -9.07 -20.86 -1.00
CA VAL A 150 -8.71 -19.49 -0.58
C VAL A 150 -8.19 -18.67 -1.76
N ALA A 151 -7.36 -19.25 -2.64
CA ALA A 151 -6.87 -18.57 -3.84
C ALA A 151 -8.01 -18.22 -4.81
N LEU A 152 -9.00 -19.11 -4.98
CA LEU A 152 -10.21 -18.79 -5.74
C LEU A 152 -11.03 -17.69 -5.05
N GLY A 153 -11.15 -17.75 -3.73
CA GLY A 153 -11.82 -16.72 -2.93
C GLY A 153 -11.16 -15.35 -3.07
N ASP A 154 -9.83 -15.30 -3.09
CA ASP A 154 -9.05 -14.09 -3.35
C ASP A 154 -9.32 -13.50 -4.74
N ARG A 155 -9.38 -14.33 -5.80
CA ARG A 155 -9.75 -13.84 -7.13
C ARG A 155 -11.17 -13.30 -7.19
N VAL A 156 -12.11 -13.96 -6.53
CA VAL A 156 -13.50 -13.47 -6.44
C VAL A 156 -13.57 -12.19 -5.62
N ALA A 157 -12.76 -12.05 -4.57
CA ALA A 157 -12.67 -10.83 -3.78
C ALA A 157 -12.15 -9.67 -4.65
N ALA A 158 -11.08 -9.89 -5.43
CA ALA A 158 -10.55 -8.89 -6.36
C ALA A 158 -11.61 -8.44 -7.38
N LEU A 159 -12.37 -9.37 -7.96
CA LEU A 159 -13.48 -9.05 -8.87
C LEU A 159 -14.62 -8.30 -8.17
N ALA A 160 -14.97 -8.69 -6.94
CA ALA A 160 -15.99 -8.02 -6.14
C ALA A 160 -15.59 -6.58 -5.79
N VAL A 161 -14.31 -6.36 -5.44
CA VAL A 161 -13.75 -5.03 -5.21
C VAL A 161 -13.76 -4.21 -6.50
N ALA A 162 -13.32 -4.77 -7.63
CA ALA A 162 -13.35 -4.08 -8.93
C ALA A 162 -14.78 -3.72 -9.39
N THR A 163 -15.78 -4.49 -8.98
CA THR A 163 -17.18 -4.15 -9.22
C THR A 163 -17.65 -3.05 -8.26
N ALA A 164 -17.25 -3.13 -7.00
CA ALA A 164 -17.60 -2.14 -5.98
C ALA A 164 -17.01 -0.75 -6.28
N THR A 165 -15.80 -0.68 -6.82
CA THR A 165 -15.18 0.59 -7.24
C THR A 165 -16.01 1.29 -8.32
N GLN A 166 -16.54 0.55 -9.29
CA GLN A 166 -17.44 1.09 -10.32
C GLN A 166 -18.78 1.60 -9.76
N VAL A 167 -19.30 0.93 -8.73
CA VAL A 167 -20.61 1.28 -8.13
C VAL A 167 -20.49 2.45 -7.15
N PHE A 168 -19.47 2.44 -6.30
CA PHE A 168 -19.29 3.41 -5.22
C PHE A 168 -18.34 4.56 -5.60
N GLY A 169 -17.73 4.53 -6.78
CA GLY A 169 -16.93 5.62 -7.32
C GLY A 169 -15.64 5.90 -6.56
N TYR A 170 -15.00 4.87 -5.99
CA TYR A 170 -13.68 5.00 -5.36
C TYR A 170 -12.61 4.28 -6.18
N SER A 171 -11.38 4.79 -6.17
CA SER A 171 -10.22 4.17 -6.80
C SER A 171 -9.48 3.25 -5.82
N VAL A 172 -8.87 2.20 -6.36
CA VAL A 172 -7.96 1.31 -5.64
C VAL A 172 -6.62 1.32 -6.35
N ASP A 173 -5.55 1.37 -5.58
CA ASP A 173 -4.18 1.28 -6.06
C ASP A 173 -3.63 -0.14 -5.85
N GLY A 174 -2.40 -0.39 -6.32
CA GLY A 174 -1.70 -1.66 -6.11
C GLY A 174 -1.56 -2.02 -4.63
N SER A 175 -1.33 -1.03 -3.76
CA SER A 175 -1.18 -1.26 -2.32
C SER A 175 -2.47 -1.78 -1.67
N THR A 176 -3.62 -1.18 -1.99
CA THR A 176 -4.94 -1.60 -1.50
C THR A 176 -5.27 -3.01 -1.96
N THR A 177 -4.95 -3.32 -3.22
CA THR A 177 -5.16 -4.65 -3.81
C THR A 177 -4.32 -5.70 -3.09
N GLY A 178 -3.02 -5.44 -2.91
CA GLY A 178 -2.11 -6.37 -2.25
C GLY A 178 -2.44 -6.60 -0.77
N ILE A 179 -2.74 -5.55 -0.02
CA ILE A 179 -3.14 -5.67 1.40
C ILE A 179 -4.45 -6.46 1.52
N THR A 180 -5.44 -6.17 0.67
CA THR A 180 -6.71 -6.91 0.65
C THR A 180 -6.47 -8.38 0.34
N SER A 181 -5.59 -8.69 -0.63
CA SER A 181 -5.27 -10.07 -0.99
C SER A 181 -4.61 -10.84 0.16
N VAL A 182 -3.58 -10.26 0.79
CA VAL A 182 -2.92 -10.86 1.97
C VAL A 182 -3.91 -11.09 3.10
N LEU A 183 -4.82 -10.13 3.34
CA LEU A 183 -5.85 -10.25 4.36
C LEU A 183 -6.83 -11.40 4.05
N VAL A 184 -7.35 -11.47 2.81
CA VAL A 184 -8.25 -12.55 2.36
C VAL A 184 -7.58 -13.91 2.49
N PHE A 185 -6.31 -13.99 2.07
CA PHE A 185 -5.55 -15.21 2.14
C PHE A 185 -5.33 -15.68 3.59
N GLY A 186 -4.88 -14.78 4.47
CA GLY A 186 -4.65 -15.06 5.88
C GLY A 186 -5.93 -15.42 6.63
N ALA A 187 -6.98 -14.61 6.46
CA ALA A 187 -8.29 -14.82 7.07
C ALA A 187 -8.94 -16.12 6.57
N GLY A 188 -9.00 -16.32 5.25
CA GLY A 188 -9.54 -17.51 4.61
C GLY A 188 -8.83 -18.79 5.06
N THR A 189 -7.50 -18.76 5.16
CA THR A 189 -6.71 -19.88 5.69
C THR A 189 -7.07 -20.18 7.15
N ASN A 190 -7.21 -19.16 8.00
CA ASN A 190 -7.58 -19.36 9.40
C ASN A 190 -8.99 -19.95 9.55
N TYR A 191 -9.95 -19.48 8.74
CA TYR A 191 -11.31 -20.04 8.71
C TYR A 191 -11.28 -21.49 8.26
N ALA A 192 -10.48 -21.79 7.22
CA ALA A 192 -10.31 -23.14 6.72
C ALA A 192 -9.71 -24.08 7.76
N LEU A 193 -8.66 -23.64 8.45
CA LEU A 193 -8.01 -24.37 9.53
C LEU A 193 -8.99 -24.72 10.65
N LEU A 194 -9.79 -23.76 11.10
CA LEU A 194 -10.77 -23.96 12.17
C LEU A 194 -11.84 -24.98 11.74
N LEU A 195 -12.37 -24.85 10.52
CA LEU A 195 -13.38 -25.77 10.01
C LEU A 195 -12.81 -27.18 9.79
N ILE A 196 -11.61 -27.30 9.22
CA ILE A 196 -10.92 -28.58 9.02
C ILE A 196 -10.63 -29.26 10.37
N ALA A 197 -10.16 -28.51 11.36
CA ALA A 197 -9.90 -29.05 12.69
C ALA A 197 -11.18 -29.61 13.32
N ARG A 198 -12.29 -28.88 13.26
CA ARG A 198 -13.60 -29.34 13.75
C ARG A 198 -14.15 -30.51 12.95
N TYR A 199 -14.03 -30.48 11.63
CA TYR A 199 -14.45 -31.59 10.78
C TYR A 199 -13.66 -32.87 11.10
N ARG A 200 -12.35 -32.74 11.30
CA ARG A 200 -11.48 -33.86 11.70
C ARG A 200 -11.86 -34.43 13.07
N GLU A 201 -12.27 -33.58 14.00
CA GLU A 201 -12.79 -33.99 15.32
C GLU A 201 -14.11 -34.75 15.19
N GLU A 202 -15.06 -34.21 14.42
CA GLU A 202 -16.37 -34.84 14.20
C GLU A 202 -16.31 -36.13 13.39
N LEU A 203 -15.32 -36.29 12.50
CA LEU A 203 -15.05 -37.57 11.81
C LEU A 203 -14.63 -38.69 12.77
N ARG A 204 -14.22 -38.39 14.01
CA ARG A 204 -13.97 -39.39 15.07
C ARG A 204 -15.23 -39.76 15.83
N ARG A 205 -16.30 -38.98 15.71
CA ARG A 205 -17.60 -39.20 16.37
C ARG A 205 -18.63 -39.82 15.42
N HIS A 206 -18.52 -39.54 14.13
CA HIS A 206 -19.50 -39.93 13.12
C HIS A 206 -18.89 -40.76 11.98
N GLU A 207 -19.57 -41.84 11.61
CA GLU A 207 -19.21 -42.67 10.45
C GLU A 207 -19.59 -42.05 9.11
N ASP A 208 -20.62 -41.20 9.05
CA ASP A 208 -20.96 -40.49 7.82
C ASP A 208 -20.23 -39.14 7.76
N ARG A 209 -19.52 -38.91 6.64
CA ARG A 209 -18.81 -37.66 6.35
C ARG A 209 -19.75 -36.45 6.24
N PHE A 210 -20.98 -36.64 5.75
CA PHE A 210 -21.96 -35.56 5.63
C PHE A 210 -22.50 -35.13 6.99
N VAL A 211 -22.75 -36.10 7.88
CA VAL A 211 -23.16 -35.84 9.27
C VAL A 211 -22.03 -35.15 10.02
N ALA A 212 -20.79 -35.64 9.90
CA ALA A 212 -19.61 -35.02 10.50
C ALA A 212 -19.41 -33.57 10.03
N MET A 213 -19.52 -33.30 8.72
CA MET A 213 -19.37 -31.95 8.18
C MET A 213 -20.49 -31.03 8.67
N ARG A 214 -21.74 -31.51 8.71
CA ARG A 214 -22.86 -30.71 9.24
C ARG A 214 -22.65 -30.33 10.71
N ALA A 215 -22.18 -31.27 11.53
CA ALA A 215 -21.88 -31.02 12.93
C ALA A 215 -20.74 -30.01 13.08
N ALA A 216 -19.65 -30.19 12.34
CA ALA A 216 -18.50 -29.29 12.36
C ALA A 216 -18.86 -27.88 11.88
N TRP A 217 -19.63 -27.76 10.80
CA TRP A 217 -20.09 -26.48 10.27
C TRP A 217 -20.97 -25.73 11.28
N ARG A 218 -21.92 -26.42 11.92
CA ARG A 218 -22.79 -25.81 12.95
C ARG A 218 -22.02 -25.29 14.16
N GLN A 219 -20.90 -25.91 14.52
CA GLN A 219 -20.04 -25.44 15.62
C GLN A 219 -19.07 -24.34 15.17
N ALA A 220 -18.50 -24.45 13.97
CA ALA A 220 -17.48 -23.53 13.48
C ALA A 220 -18.07 -22.22 12.92
N ALA A 221 -19.22 -22.28 12.24
CA ALA A 221 -19.79 -21.12 11.56
C ALA A 221 -20.09 -19.93 12.50
N PRO A 222 -20.70 -20.09 13.69
CA PRO A 222 -20.91 -18.96 14.60
C PRO A 222 -19.60 -18.30 15.03
N ALA A 223 -18.56 -19.07 15.29
CA ALA A 223 -17.25 -18.54 15.67
C ALA A 223 -16.56 -17.81 14.52
N ILE A 224 -16.62 -18.36 13.30
CA ILE A 224 -16.08 -17.74 12.08
C ILE A 224 -16.83 -16.44 11.79
N LEU A 225 -18.17 -16.45 11.82
CA LEU A 225 -18.99 -15.26 11.56
C LEU A 225 -18.79 -14.17 12.62
N ALA A 226 -18.70 -14.54 13.90
CA ALA A 226 -18.43 -13.57 14.95
C ALA A 226 -17.05 -12.93 14.78
N SER A 227 -16.00 -13.74 14.58
CA SER A 227 -14.63 -13.24 14.42
C SER A 227 -14.41 -12.45 13.13
N SER A 228 -15.01 -12.87 12.02
CA SER A 228 -14.90 -12.15 10.74
C SER A 228 -15.75 -10.90 10.73
N GLY A 229 -16.93 -10.92 11.35
CA GLY A 229 -17.80 -9.77 11.51
C GLY A 229 -17.13 -8.65 12.29
N THR A 230 -16.42 -8.95 13.38
CA THR A 230 -15.68 -7.91 14.12
C THR A 230 -14.54 -7.31 13.29
N VAL A 231 -13.81 -8.12 12.52
CA VAL A 231 -12.75 -7.64 11.63
C VAL A 231 -13.33 -6.79 10.49
N ALA A 232 -14.40 -7.24 9.84
CA ALA A 232 -15.06 -6.49 8.78
C ALA A 232 -15.59 -5.14 9.29
N LEU A 233 -16.24 -5.12 10.46
CA LEU A 233 -16.72 -3.87 11.06
C LEU A 233 -15.57 -2.94 11.45
N ALA A 234 -14.47 -3.47 11.99
CA ALA A 234 -13.28 -2.68 12.29
C ALA A 234 -12.68 -2.06 11.03
N LEU A 235 -12.57 -2.82 9.94
CA LEU A 235 -12.08 -2.30 8.66
C LEU A 235 -13.02 -1.27 8.04
N LEU A 236 -14.33 -1.45 8.16
CA LEU A 236 -15.31 -0.45 7.73
C LEU A 236 -15.22 0.87 8.51
N THR A 237 -14.60 0.90 9.69
CA THR A 237 -14.33 2.18 10.36
C THR A 237 -13.34 3.05 9.58
N LEU A 238 -12.45 2.46 8.78
CA LEU A 238 -11.56 3.20 7.88
C LEU A 238 -12.34 3.89 6.76
N SER A 239 -13.57 3.45 6.45
CA SER A 239 -14.42 4.13 5.47
C SER A 239 -14.79 5.55 5.89
N PHE A 240 -14.69 5.88 7.19
CA PHE A 240 -14.85 7.25 7.71
C PHE A 240 -13.58 8.09 7.62
N ALA A 241 -12.46 7.54 7.16
CA ALA A 241 -11.23 8.30 7.01
C ALA A 241 -11.38 9.39 5.93
N ASP A 242 -10.78 10.55 6.18
CA ASP A 242 -10.73 11.65 5.21
C ASP A 242 -9.77 11.34 4.05
N THR A 243 -8.76 10.51 4.29
CA THR A 243 -7.79 10.09 3.27
C THR A 243 -8.43 9.06 2.32
N PRO A 244 -8.48 9.33 1.00
CA PRO A 244 -9.12 8.43 0.03
C PRO A 244 -8.54 7.01 0.01
N SER A 245 -7.22 6.86 0.15
CA SER A 245 -6.55 5.55 0.19
C SER A 245 -6.98 4.70 1.39
N ASN A 246 -7.06 5.30 2.58
CA ASN A 246 -7.54 4.60 3.78
C ASN A 246 -9.01 4.19 3.64
N ARG A 247 -9.84 5.07 3.06
CA ARG A 247 -11.25 4.78 2.79
C ARG A 247 -11.40 3.62 1.80
N ALA A 248 -10.65 3.64 0.70
CA ALA A 248 -10.64 2.59 -0.31
C ALA A 248 -10.20 1.24 0.29
N LEU A 249 -9.17 1.25 1.14
CA LEU A 249 -8.72 0.07 1.86
C LEU A 249 -9.80 -0.48 2.79
N GLY A 250 -10.49 0.37 3.55
CA GLY A 250 -11.57 -0.04 4.45
C GLY A 250 -12.69 -0.80 3.73
N TRP A 251 -13.17 -0.24 2.62
CA TRP A 251 -14.19 -0.89 1.77
C TRP A 251 -13.69 -2.19 1.15
N SER A 252 -12.51 -2.15 0.52
CA SER A 252 -11.97 -3.30 -0.22
C SER A 252 -11.66 -4.47 0.71
N ALA A 253 -11.05 -4.20 1.86
CA ALA A 253 -10.72 -5.21 2.85
C ALA A 253 -11.98 -5.82 3.48
N ALA A 254 -13.01 -5.02 3.77
CA ALA A 254 -14.27 -5.53 4.29
C ALA A 254 -14.99 -6.46 3.29
N ILE A 255 -15.04 -6.09 2.00
CA ILE A 255 -15.55 -6.94 0.93
C ILE A 255 -14.75 -8.24 0.86
N GLY A 256 -13.42 -8.14 0.91
CA GLY A 256 -12.52 -9.28 0.92
C GLY A 256 -12.83 -10.27 2.05
N ILE A 257 -13.00 -9.78 3.28
CA ILE A 257 -13.35 -10.64 4.43
C ILE A 257 -14.69 -11.34 4.23
N VAL A 258 -15.71 -10.64 3.71
CA VAL A 258 -17.02 -11.26 3.41
C VAL A 258 -16.87 -12.39 2.40
N VAL A 259 -16.11 -12.18 1.33
CA VAL A 259 -15.83 -13.22 0.33
C VAL A 259 -15.04 -14.39 0.95
N ALA A 260 -14.04 -14.11 1.79
CA ALA A 260 -13.26 -15.14 2.49
C ALA A 260 -14.16 -16.03 3.38
N VAL A 261 -15.13 -15.43 4.08
CA VAL A 261 -16.12 -16.14 4.89
C VAL A 261 -17.02 -17.01 4.01
N LEU A 262 -17.52 -16.49 2.89
CA LEU A 262 -18.35 -17.25 1.95
C LEU A 262 -17.59 -18.47 1.42
N PHE A 263 -16.33 -18.31 1.01
CA PHE A 263 -15.50 -19.42 0.55
C PHE A 263 -15.18 -20.41 1.67
N GLY A 264 -14.88 -19.91 2.89
CA GLY A 264 -14.60 -20.76 4.04
C GLY A 264 -15.81 -21.57 4.53
N LEU A 265 -17.02 -21.01 4.46
CA LEU A 265 -18.23 -21.65 4.96
C LEU A 265 -19.04 -22.40 3.91
N VAL A 266 -18.79 -22.17 2.61
CA VAL A 266 -19.56 -22.79 1.52
C VAL A 266 -18.65 -23.62 0.61
N ALA A 267 -17.67 -22.98 -0.04
CA ALA A 267 -16.82 -23.64 -1.04
C ALA A 267 -15.91 -24.70 -0.40
N LEU A 268 -15.31 -24.41 0.75
CA LEU A 268 -14.45 -25.34 1.46
C LEU A 268 -15.18 -26.61 1.91
N PRO A 269 -16.33 -26.55 2.62
CA PRO A 269 -17.07 -27.76 2.98
C PRO A 269 -17.44 -28.61 1.76
N ALA A 270 -17.85 -27.97 0.65
CA ALA A 270 -18.17 -28.68 -0.59
C ALA A 270 -16.93 -29.41 -1.15
N ALA A 271 -15.78 -28.74 -1.22
CA ALA A 271 -14.52 -29.34 -1.67
C ALA A 271 -14.07 -30.49 -0.76
N MET A 272 -14.16 -30.32 0.56
CA MET A 272 -13.85 -31.37 1.54
C MET A 272 -14.76 -32.60 1.39
N LEU A 273 -16.04 -32.40 1.12
CA LEU A 273 -17.00 -33.50 0.92
C LEU A 273 -16.76 -34.23 -0.39
N LEU A 274 -16.34 -33.54 -1.46
CA LEU A 274 -16.02 -34.14 -2.76
C LEU A 274 -14.86 -35.13 -2.64
N PHE A 275 -13.74 -34.71 -2.04
CA PHE A 275 -12.54 -35.56 -1.86
C PHE A 275 -12.66 -36.56 -0.70
N GLY A 276 -13.58 -36.33 0.23
CA GLY A 276 -13.91 -37.27 1.30
C GLY A 276 -12.79 -37.52 2.32
N ARG A 277 -12.83 -38.69 2.98
CA ARG A 277 -11.90 -39.05 4.06
C ARG A 277 -10.46 -39.28 3.61
N GLY A 278 -10.26 -39.62 2.34
CA GLY A 278 -8.93 -39.90 1.76
C GLY A 278 -7.99 -38.71 1.84
N LEU A 279 -8.52 -37.50 1.93
CA LEU A 279 -7.73 -36.29 2.09
C LEU A 279 -6.88 -36.27 3.37
N PHE A 280 -7.28 -36.99 4.41
CA PHE A 280 -6.52 -37.07 5.66
C PHE A 280 -5.45 -38.17 5.66
N TRP A 281 -5.21 -38.84 4.53
CA TRP A 281 -4.16 -39.85 4.43
C TRP A 281 -2.78 -39.22 4.75
N PRO A 282 -1.92 -39.88 5.55
CA PRO A 282 -2.03 -41.25 6.08
C PRO A 282 -2.81 -41.40 7.41
N PHE A 283 -3.08 -40.31 8.12
CA PHE A 283 -3.73 -40.32 9.44
C PHE A 283 -5.24 -40.08 9.37
N VAL A 284 -5.95 -40.96 8.67
CA VAL A 284 -7.40 -40.85 8.46
C VAL A 284 -8.17 -41.03 9.79
N PRO A 285 -8.94 -40.03 10.26
CA PRO A 285 -9.78 -40.17 11.44
C PRO A 285 -10.88 -41.21 11.21
N ARG A 286 -11.08 -42.08 12.20
CA ARG A 286 -12.14 -43.09 12.20
C ARG A 286 -13.01 -42.91 13.43
N ALA A 287 -14.28 -43.26 13.30
CA ALA A 287 -15.23 -43.24 14.41
C ALA A 287 -14.72 -44.12 15.56
N GLY A 288 -14.85 -43.63 16.80
CA GLY A 288 -14.44 -44.36 18.00
C GLY A 288 -12.95 -44.24 18.38
N GLN A 289 -12.16 -43.44 17.66
CA GLN A 289 -10.78 -43.13 18.08
C GLN A 289 -10.76 -42.13 19.24
N ASP A 290 -9.84 -42.34 20.19
CA ASP A 290 -9.60 -41.41 21.29
C ASP A 290 -9.23 -40.01 20.81
N ASP A 291 -9.61 -39.02 21.62
CA ASP A 291 -9.29 -37.62 21.38
C ASP A 291 -7.85 -37.32 21.82
N PRO A 292 -6.92 -37.05 20.89
CA PRO A 292 -5.54 -36.74 21.22
C PRO A 292 -5.39 -35.43 22.02
N SER A 293 -6.39 -34.54 22.01
CA SER A 293 -6.35 -33.25 22.73
C SER A 293 -6.28 -33.42 24.25
N ARG A 294 -6.67 -34.59 24.78
CA ARG A 294 -6.72 -34.88 26.21
C ARG A 294 -5.35 -35.23 26.80
N THR A 295 -4.32 -35.42 25.97
CA THR A 295 -2.98 -35.84 26.39
C THR A 295 -1.89 -34.97 25.75
N GLY A 296 -0.66 -35.04 26.29
CA GLY A 296 0.50 -34.34 25.74
C GLY A 296 0.82 -32.97 26.37
N ILE A 297 1.77 -32.28 25.75
CA ILE A 297 2.37 -31.03 26.27
C ILE A 297 1.31 -29.92 26.36
N TRP A 298 0.50 -29.73 25.33
CA TRP A 298 -0.53 -28.69 25.30
C TRP A 298 -1.63 -28.90 26.36
N ALA A 299 -2.02 -30.14 26.63
CA ALA A 299 -2.93 -30.47 27.73
C ALA A 299 -2.32 -30.16 29.11
N LYS A 300 -1.00 -30.31 29.26
CA LYS A 300 -0.29 -29.91 30.49
C LYS A 300 -0.24 -28.38 30.64
N VAL A 301 0.07 -27.66 29.56
CA VAL A 301 0.05 -26.19 29.54
C VAL A 301 -1.33 -25.66 29.90
N GLY A 302 -2.39 -26.14 29.23
CA GLY A 302 -3.77 -25.74 29.52
C GLY A 302 -4.15 -25.98 30.98
N ARG A 303 -3.87 -27.17 31.53
CA ARG A 303 -4.11 -27.46 32.96
C ARG A 303 -3.33 -26.54 33.90
N THR A 304 -2.10 -26.18 33.55
CA THR A 304 -1.26 -25.31 34.36
C THR A 304 -1.80 -23.88 34.38
N VAL A 305 -2.22 -23.37 33.22
CA VAL A 305 -2.81 -22.03 33.08
C VAL A 305 -4.15 -21.95 33.82
N VAL A 306 -5.03 -22.93 33.62
CA VAL A 306 -6.34 -23.01 34.32
C VAL A 306 -6.16 -23.16 35.84
N GLY A 307 -5.08 -23.81 36.29
CA GLY A 307 -4.77 -23.94 37.71
C GLY A 307 -4.27 -22.66 38.38
N ARG A 308 -3.72 -21.69 37.63
CA ARG A 308 -3.17 -20.43 38.17
C ARG A 308 -3.52 -19.20 37.29
N PRO A 309 -4.81 -18.93 37.01
CA PRO A 309 -5.21 -17.95 36.00
C PRO A 309 -4.73 -16.53 36.33
N LYS A 310 -4.79 -16.12 37.62
CA LYS A 310 -4.38 -14.79 38.06
C LYS A 310 -2.87 -14.54 37.87
N SER A 311 -2.03 -15.54 38.13
CA SER A 311 -0.57 -15.41 37.99
C SER A 311 -0.17 -15.27 36.52
N PHE A 312 -0.77 -16.07 35.64
CA PHE A 312 -0.53 -15.95 34.20
C PHE A 312 -1.07 -14.63 33.63
N ALA A 313 -2.27 -14.20 34.05
CA ALA A 313 -2.81 -12.92 33.65
C ALA A 313 -1.93 -11.74 34.10
N ALA A 314 -1.48 -11.75 35.36
CA ALA A 314 -0.59 -10.72 35.89
C ALA A 314 0.77 -10.70 35.17
N GLY A 315 1.36 -11.87 34.91
CA GLY A 315 2.61 -11.97 34.16
C GLY A 315 2.48 -11.48 32.72
N ALA A 316 1.38 -11.84 32.03
CA ALA A 316 1.10 -11.37 30.67
C ALA A 316 0.88 -9.84 30.63
N LEU A 317 0.11 -9.30 31.58
CA LEU A 317 -0.10 -7.85 31.69
C LEU A 317 1.20 -7.11 32.00
N ALA A 318 2.04 -7.61 32.91
CA ALA A 318 3.32 -7.01 33.23
C ALA A 318 4.26 -7.00 32.02
N LEU A 319 4.30 -8.10 31.25
CA LEU A 319 5.09 -8.17 30.03
C LEU A 319 4.57 -7.20 28.96
N LEU A 320 3.25 -7.13 28.75
CA LEU A 320 2.66 -6.19 27.80
C LEU A 320 2.92 -4.74 28.20
N ALA A 321 2.83 -4.41 29.50
CA ALA A 321 3.15 -3.09 30.02
C ALA A 321 4.62 -2.73 29.79
N LEU A 322 5.54 -3.69 30.00
CA LEU A 322 6.96 -3.51 29.72
C LEU A 322 7.22 -3.25 28.22
N LEU A 323 6.58 -4.01 27.33
CA LEU A 323 6.69 -3.78 25.88
C LEU A 323 6.11 -2.43 25.46
N ALA A 324 5.04 -1.98 26.12
CA ALA A 324 4.42 -0.68 25.85
C ALA A 324 5.31 0.51 26.21
N VAL A 325 6.28 0.36 27.14
CA VAL A 325 7.26 1.42 27.45
C VAL A 325 8.04 1.85 26.21
N GLY A 326 8.30 0.94 25.26
CA GLY A 326 8.98 1.24 24.00
C GLY A 326 8.25 2.24 23.10
N ALA A 327 6.93 2.43 23.29
CA ALA A 327 6.15 3.40 22.54
C ALA A 327 6.45 4.87 22.94
N SER A 328 7.10 5.10 24.08
CA SER A 328 7.37 6.44 24.61
C SER A 328 8.37 7.25 23.77
N GLY A 329 9.11 6.60 22.87
CA GLY A 329 10.09 7.22 21.97
C GLY A 329 9.68 7.23 20.50
N LEU A 330 8.40 6.99 20.18
CA LEU A 330 7.92 6.99 18.80
C LEU A 330 8.00 8.40 18.20
N GLN A 331 8.92 8.58 17.27
CA GLN A 331 8.92 9.72 16.36
C GLN A 331 7.98 9.40 15.20
N VAL A 332 6.95 10.23 15.01
CA VAL A 332 5.96 10.05 13.95
C VAL A 332 6.33 10.96 12.79
N GLY A 333 6.65 10.36 11.64
CA GLY A 333 7.02 11.07 10.42
C GLY A 333 8.23 10.44 9.79
N LEU A 334 8.01 9.63 8.76
CA LEU A 334 9.06 9.22 7.83
C LEU A 334 8.98 10.14 6.62
N THR A 335 10.12 10.69 6.20
CA THR A 335 10.21 11.36 4.91
C THR A 335 9.94 10.33 3.80
N GLN A 336 9.50 10.79 2.62
CA GLN A 336 9.14 9.90 1.50
C GLN A 336 10.28 8.96 1.09
N ASN A 337 11.53 9.41 1.24
CA ASN A 337 12.73 8.65 0.92
C ASN A 337 13.02 7.52 1.93
N GLU A 338 12.68 7.70 3.21
CA GLU A 338 12.94 6.72 4.28
C GLU A 338 11.97 5.53 4.28
N ARG A 339 10.95 5.55 3.41
CA ARG A 339 9.96 4.45 3.31
C ARG A 339 10.48 3.25 2.52
N PHE A 340 11.54 3.40 1.74
CA PHE A 340 12.10 2.33 0.90
C PHE A 340 13.33 1.69 1.56
N ARG A 341 13.39 0.36 1.54
CA ARG A 341 14.55 -0.41 2.05
C ARG A 341 15.70 -0.48 1.04
N GLU A 342 15.36 -0.52 -0.24
CA GLU A 342 16.29 -0.33 -1.37
C GLU A 342 15.84 0.93 -2.10
N THR A 343 16.76 1.86 -2.38
CA THR A 343 16.43 3.17 -2.95
C THR A 343 16.05 3.04 -4.44
N PRO A 344 14.77 3.24 -4.82
CA PRO A 344 14.35 3.16 -6.21
C PRO A 344 14.83 4.38 -7.02
N GLU A 345 14.64 4.33 -8.34
CA GLU A 345 15.10 5.39 -9.26
C GLU A 345 14.54 6.77 -8.88
N SER A 346 13.26 6.83 -8.48
CA SER A 346 12.61 8.08 -8.05
C SER A 346 13.29 8.72 -6.84
N VAL A 347 13.78 7.92 -5.88
CA VAL A 347 14.51 8.41 -4.71
C VAL A 347 15.86 8.99 -5.12
N TYR A 348 16.60 8.33 -6.01
CA TYR A 348 17.86 8.88 -6.52
C TYR A 348 17.66 10.19 -7.30
N GLY A 349 16.63 10.25 -8.14
CA GLY A 349 16.27 11.48 -8.85
C GLY A 349 15.89 12.60 -7.87
N GLN A 350 15.14 12.27 -6.81
CA GLN A 350 14.74 13.23 -5.79
C GLN A 350 15.93 13.74 -4.97
N GLU A 351 16.87 12.88 -4.61
CA GLU A 351 18.10 13.28 -3.90
C GLU A 351 19.01 14.15 -4.77
N ALA A 352 19.14 13.84 -6.06
CA ALA A 352 19.89 14.66 -7.01
C ALA A 352 19.23 16.05 -7.16
N LEU A 353 17.91 16.08 -7.27
CA LEU A 353 17.12 17.31 -7.31
C LEU A 353 17.31 18.16 -6.05
N ALA A 354 17.21 17.55 -4.87
CA ALA A 354 17.37 18.23 -3.58
C ALA A 354 18.78 18.77 -3.33
N LYS A 355 19.81 18.18 -3.95
CA LYS A 355 21.20 18.69 -3.86
C LYS A 355 21.43 19.91 -4.75
N ALA A 356 20.80 19.96 -5.92
CA ALA A 356 21.08 20.96 -6.95
C ALA A 356 20.07 22.13 -6.97
N PHE A 357 18.87 21.92 -6.44
CA PHE A 357 17.81 22.91 -6.36
C PHE A 357 17.38 23.14 -4.89
N PRO A 358 16.80 24.30 -4.56
CA PRO A 358 16.30 24.56 -3.20
C PRO A 358 15.31 23.49 -2.74
N ALA A 359 15.34 23.13 -1.45
CA ALA A 359 14.62 21.99 -0.89
C ALA A 359 13.12 21.94 -1.23
N GLY A 360 12.43 23.09 -1.30
CA GLY A 360 11.01 23.17 -1.65
C GLY A 360 10.69 23.16 -3.15
N PHE A 361 11.67 22.97 -4.04
CA PHE A 361 11.46 23.09 -5.49
C PHE A 361 10.69 21.90 -6.07
N ALA A 362 10.95 20.70 -5.55
CA ALA A 362 10.29 19.47 -5.99
C ALA A 362 8.86 19.34 -5.44
N GLU A 363 8.61 19.89 -4.25
CA GLU A 363 7.33 19.85 -3.56
C GLU A 363 7.00 21.22 -2.95
N PRO A 364 6.63 22.21 -3.79
CA PRO A 364 6.31 23.54 -3.30
C PRO A 364 5.17 23.50 -2.28
N THR A 365 5.25 24.40 -1.32
CA THR A 365 4.17 24.68 -0.38
C THR A 365 3.09 25.45 -1.15
N VAL A 366 1.86 24.96 -1.12
CA VAL A 366 0.77 25.60 -1.85
C VAL A 366 0.08 26.60 -0.94
N VAL A 367 -0.01 27.84 -1.40
CA VAL A 367 -0.79 28.91 -0.78
C VAL A 367 -1.98 29.23 -1.68
N LEU A 368 -3.18 29.27 -1.11
CA LEU A 368 -4.39 29.65 -1.81
C LEU A 368 -4.76 31.07 -1.40
N ALA A 369 -4.96 31.93 -2.38
CA ALA A 369 -5.37 33.32 -2.19
C ALA A 369 -6.59 33.64 -3.05
N GLU A 370 -7.30 34.72 -2.71
CA GLU A 370 -8.31 35.27 -3.61
C GLU A 370 -7.65 35.73 -4.92
N PRO A 371 -8.28 35.49 -6.09
CA PRO A 371 -7.65 35.76 -7.39
C PRO A 371 -7.16 37.21 -7.56
N ASP A 372 -7.92 38.17 -7.06
CA ASP A 372 -7.61 39.60 -7.14
C ASP A 372 -6.44 40.00 -6.24
N GLU A 373 -6.22 39.26 -5.14
CA GLU A 373 -5.15 39.51 -4.18
C GLU A 373 -3.89 38.67 -4.44
N ALA A 374 -3.97 37.64 -5.29
CA ALA A 374 -2.90 36.67 -5.50
C ALA A 374 -1.53 37.29 -5.80
N LYS A 375 -1.49 38.37 -6.61
CA LYS A 375 -0.24 39.09 -6.91
C LYS A 375 0.31 39.86 -5.70
N ALA A 376 -0.57 40.45 -4.90
CA ALA A 376 -0.18 41.19 -3.70
C ALA A 376 0.31 40.22 -2.61
N VAL A 377 -0.36 39.07 -2.46
CA VAL A 377 0.05 37.98 -1.58
C VAL A 377 1.41 37.43 -2.02
N ALA A 378 1.59 37.11 -3.31
CA ALA A 378 2.86 36.62 -3.82
C ALA A 378 4.02 37.60 -3.58
N ALA A 379 3.78 38.90 -3.74
CA ALA A 379 4.79 39.93 -3.49
C ALA A 379 5.19 40.00 -2.01
N ARG A 380 4.25 39.84 -1.07
CA ARG A 380 4.54 39.83 0.38
C ARG A 380 5.27 38.58 0.81
N ILE A 381 4.84 37.42 0.31
CA ILE A 381 5.42 36.12 0.67
C ILE A 381 6.86 36.01 0.18
N LYS A 382 7.18 36.60 -0.98
CA LYS A 382 8.52 36.55 -1.57
C LYS A 382 9.61 37.10 -0.66
N ASP A 383 9.28 38.08 0.19
CA ASP A 383 10.25 38.75 1.07
C ASP A 383 10.38 38.07 2.45
N VAL A 384 9.63 36.98 2.70
CA VAL A 384 9.69 36.25 3.98
C VAL A 384 10.94 35.36 4.03
N GLU A 385 11.71 35.48 5.11
CA GLU A 385 12.90 34.65 5.32
C GLU A 385 12.53 33.15 5.33
N GLY A 386 13.24 32.34 4.55
CA GLY A 386 12.92 30.92 4.34
C GLY A 386 12.15 30.65 3.04
N VAL A 387 11.71 31.69 2.33
CA VAL A 387 11.12 31.60 0.99
C VAL A 387 12.19 31.78 -0.07
N SER A 388 12.32 30.80 -0.97
CA SER A 388 13.26 30.85 -2.10
C SER A 388 12.62 31.46 -3.35
N SER A 389 11.38 31.06 -3.68
CA SER A 389 10.63 31.65 -4.79
C SER A 389 9.12 31.48 -4.63
N VAL A 390 8.37 32.36 -5.30
CA VAL A 390 6.91 32.29 -5.38
C VAL A 390 6.52 32.37 -6.84
N THR A 391 5.73 31.40 -7.30
CA THR A 391 5.19 31.39 -8.66
C THR A 391 3.67 31.42 -8.60
N THR A 392 3.04 32.22 -9.44
CA THR A 392 1.57 32.20 -9.57
C THR A 392 1.16 31.00 -10.42
N GLY A 393 0.38 30.12 -9.82
CA GLY A 393 -0.18 28.94 -10.45
C GLY A 393 -1.55 29.22 -11.10
N PRO A 394 -2.30 28.16 -11.39
CA PRO A 394 -3.65 28.21 -11.95
C PRO A 394 -4.64 28.94 -11.02
N ALA A 395 -5.65 29.56 -11.62
CA ALA A 395 -6.70 30.25 -10.90
C ALA A 395 -8.08 29.81 -11.38
N SER A 396 -9.01 29.77 -10.44
CA SER A 396 -10.47 29.68 -10.64
C SER A 396 -11.11 31.03 -10.32
N ASP A 397 -12.43 31.12 -10.50
CA ASP A 397 -13.20 32.32 -10.14
C ASP A 397 -13.11 32.69 -8.65
N SER A 398 -12.78 31.73 -7.78
CA SER A 398 -12.79 31.90 -6.32
C SER A 398 -11.43 31.75 -5.65
N TRP A 399 -10.45 31.11 -6.29
CA TRP A 399 -9.14 30.83 -5.71
C TRP A 399 -8.05 30.86 -6.76
N ALA A 400 -6.91 31.46 -6.41
CA ALA A 400 -5.67 31.36 -7.16
C ALA A 400 -4.63 30.59 -6.34
N GLU A 401 -3.92 29.70 -7.01
CA GLU A 401 -2.82 28.91 -6.45
C GLU A 401 -1.51 29.69 -6.54
N LEU A 402 -0.73 29.68 -5.47
CA LEU A 402 0.62 30.21 -5.40
C LEU A 402 1.55 29.08 -4.94
N ASP A 403 2.51 28.74 -5.80
CA ASP A 403 3.53 27.74 -5.50
C ASP A 403 4.69 28.40 -4.78
N LEU A 404 4.87 28.05 -3.51
CA LEU A 404 5.89 28.58 -2.61
C LEU A 404 7.03 27.58 -2.45
N VAL A 405 8.19 27.89 -3.01
CA VAL A 405 9.41 27.10 -2.81
C VAL A 405 10.09 27.57 -1.53
N LEU A 406 10.08 26.72 -0.50
CA LEU A 406 10.82 26.95 0.74
C LEU A 406 12.29 26.54 0.60
N ASP A 407 13.18 27.14 1.40
CA ASP A 407 14.59 26.75 1.49
C ASP A 407 14.84 25.53 2.39
N SER A 408 13.77 24.97 2.95
CA SER A 408 13.78 23.89 3.94
C SER A 408 12.88 22.72 3.52
N ASP A 409 13.22 21.53 3.99
CA ASP A 409 12.51 20.30 3.65
C ASP A 409 11.07 20.32 4.16
N ARG A 410 10.15 19.80 3.34
CA ARG A 410 8.73 19.69 3.67
C ARG A 410 8.54 18.84 4.94
N GLY A 411 7.77 19.35 5.89
CA GLY A 411 7.50 18.66 7.17
C GLY A 411 8.60 18.80 8.22
N SER A 412 9.69 19.52 7.93
CA SER A 412 10.70 19.89 8.94
C SER A 412 10.19 20.99 9.87
N ASP A 413 10.77 21.08 11.07
CA ASP A 413 10.48 22.17 12.02
C ASP A 413 10.79 23.55 11.42
N ARG A 414 11.78 23.62 10.53
CA ARG A 414 12.18 24.87 9.84
C ARG A 414 11.14 25.29 8.79
N ALA A 415 10.57 24.33 8.07
CA ALA A 415 9.46 24.59 7.16
C ALA A 415 8.21 25.03 7.94
N ALA A 416 7.90 24.38 9.07
CA ALA A 416 6.79 24.76 9.95
C ALA A 416 6.95 26.20 10.48
N ALA A 417 8.14 26.56 10.99
CA ALA A 417 8.43 27.91 11.47
C ALA A 417 8.39 28.97 10.34
N THR A 418 8.67 28.58 9.09
CA THR A 418 8.51 29.48 7.95
C THR A 418 7.05 29.68 7.61
N ILE A 419 6.25 28.61 7.62
CA ILE A 419 4.79 28.68 7.41
C ILE A 419 4.10 29.51 8.49
N GLU A 420 4.53 29.45 9.76
CA GLU A 420 3.98 30.27 10.84
C GLU A 420 4.29 31.77 10.70
N ARG A 421 5.31 32.14 9.91
CA ARG A 421 5.67 33.54 9.64
C ARG A 421 4.90 34.15 8.46
N LEU A 422 4.28 33.32 7.63
CA LEU A 422 3.38 33.72 6.53
C LEU A 422 2.01 34.10 7.10
#